data_AF-A0A329KAE7-F1
#
_entry.id   AF-A0A329KAE7-F1
#
_cell.length_a   1.000
_cell.length_b   1.000
_cell.length_c   1.000
_cell.angle_alpha   90.00
_cell.angle_beta   90.00
_cell.angle_gamma   90.00
#
_symmetry.space_group_name_H-M   'P 1'
#
loop_
_entity.id
_entity.type
_entity.pdbx_description
1 polymer ?
#
loop_
_entity_poly.entity_id
_entity_poly.type
_entity_poly.pdbx_seq_one_letter_code
_entity_poly.pdbx_strand_id
1 'polypeptide(L)'
;MKLAEGYDDGSFRPGEAVSRQELAVMVNRAAELAGLAPAAAVAHPPYVDEAAVSPWAKAAVEALTGQGLLSGLPDGSFAPAAKATRAECLTLLDSLLARLDFSN
;
A
#
# COMPACT_ATOMS: atom_id res chain seq x y z
N MET A 1 -5.61 -0.33 -16.63
CA MET A 1 -5.34 -0.60 -15.20
C MET A 1 -6.12 0.40 -14.35
N LYS A 2 -6.76 -0.04 -13.26
CA LYS A 2 -7.61 0.78 -12.38
C LYS A 2 -6.95 0.90 -11.01
N LEU A 3 -7.13 2.03 -10.32
CA LEU A 3 -6.54 2.25 -8.99
C LEU A 3 -7.27 1.46 -7.90
N ALA A 4 -8.60 1.53 -7.89
CA ALA A 4 -9.46 0.82 -6.96
C ALA A 4 -10.45 -0.05 -7.73
N GLU A 5 -10.79 -1.18 -7.11
CA GLU A 5 -11.83 -2.10 -7.57
C GLU A 5 -12.83 -2.26 -6.42
N GLY A 6 -14.09 -2.51 -6.76
CA GLY A 6 -15.11 -2.80 -5.75
C GLY A 6 -14.90 -4.19 -5.14
N TYR A 7 -15.73 -4.53 -4.17
CA TYR A 7 -15.76 -5.82 -3.52
C TYR A 7 -16.47 -6.86 -4.39
N ASP A 8 -16.31 -8.15 -4.06
CA ASP A 8 -16.94 -9.27 -4.76
C ASP A 8 -18.48 -9.20 -4.78
N ASP A 9 -19.07 -8.47 -3.82
CA ASP A 9 -20.51 -8.21 -3.73
C ASP A 9 -21.01 -7.11 -4.70
N GLY A 10 -20.12 -6.53 -5.51
CA GLY A 10 -20.41 -5.46 -6.46
C GLY A 10 -20.47 -4.06 -5.85
N SER A 11 -20.24 -3.92 -4.54
CA SER A 11 -20.21 -2.61 -3.87
C SER A 11 -18.84 -1.95 -4.01
N PHE A 12 -18.79 -0.61 -4.00
CA PHE A 12 -17.53 0.15 -3.96
C PHE A 12 -17.25 0.79 -2.59
N ARG A 13 -18.29 0.96 -1.75
CA ARG A 13 -18.22 1.51 -0.38
C ARG A 13 -17.40 2.80 -0.22
N PRO A 14 -17.69 3.88 -0.99
CA PRO A 14 -16.89 5.11 -0.98
C PRO A 14 -16.93 5.88 0.35
N GLY A 15 -17.88 5.57 1.24
CA GLY A 15 -17.98 6.17 2.57
C GLY A 15 -17.20 5.42 3.66
N GLU A 16 -16.65 4.24 3.35
CA GLU A 16 -15.85 3.47 4.31
C GLU A 16 -14.38 3.86 4.22
N ALA A 17 -13.71 3.88 5.37
CA ALA A 17 -12.26 4.01 5.40
C ALA A 17 -11.61 2.79 4.75
N VAL A 18 -10.61 3.03 3.91
CA VAL A 18 -9.77 1.97 3.34
C VAL A 18 -8.92 1.33 4.43
N SER A 19 -8.71 0.03 4.30
CA SER A 19 -7.75 -0.73 5.11
C SER A 19 -6.32 -0.49 4.66
N ARG A 20 -5.34 -0.80 5.52
CA ARG A 20 -3.91 -0.67 5.19
C ARG A 20 -3.51 -1.49 3.97
N GLN A 21 -4.06 -2.70 3.81
CA GLN A 21 -3.79 -3.54 2.63
C GLN A 21 -4.43 -3.00 1.33
N GLU A 22 -5.63 -2.41 1.41
CA GLU A 22 -6.27 -1.75 0.25
C GLU A 22 -5.47 -0.52 -0.17
N LEU A 23 -5.02 0.29 0.80
CA LEU A 23 -4.16 1.43 0.55
C LEU A 23 -2.85 1.04 -0.13
N ALA A 24 -2.20 -0.03 0.31
CA ALA A 24 -0.98 -0.55 -0.32
C ALA A 24 -1.22 -0.93 -1.79
N VAL A 25 -2.33 -1.60 -2.09
CA VAL A 25 -2.68 -1.96 -3.48
C VAL A 25 -2.94 -0.72 -4.34
N MET A 26 -3.67 0.26 -3.82
CA MET A 26 -3.93 1.52 -4.53
C MET A 26 -2.64 2.26 -4.87
N VAL A 27 -1.72 2.38 -3.92
CA VAL A 27 -0.43 3.08 -4.09
C VAL A 27 0.49 2.31 -5.06
N ASN A 28 0.57 0.98 -4.94
CA ASN A 28 1.37 0.18 -5.86
C ASN A 28 0.86 0.30 -7.32
N ARG A 29 -0.46 0.22 -7.53
CA ARG A 29 -1.07 0.43 -8.85
C ARG A 29 -0.83 1.85 -9.37
N ALA A 30 -0.85 2.86 -8.51
CA ALA A 30 -0.54 4.24 -8.89
C ALA A 30 0.92 4.39 -9.34
N ALA A 31 1.87 3.78 -8.63
CA ALA A 31 3.28 3.78 -9.00
C ALA A 31 3.50 3.12 -10.36
N GLU A 32 2.90 1.94 -10.59
CA GLU A 32 2.98 1.24 -11.88
C GLU A 32 2.35 2.06 -13.03
N LEU A 33 1.20 2.69 -12.80
CA LEU A 33 0.55 3.57 -13.78
C LEU A 33 1.40 4.79 -14.13
N ALA A 34 2.13 5.32 -13.16
CA ALA A 34 3.03 6.45 -13.35
C ALA A 34 4.38 6.05 -13.99
N GLY A 35 4.56 4.77 -14.33
CA GLY A 35 5.79 4.26 -14.96
C GLY A 35 6.97 4.17 -13.99
N LEU A 36 6.70 4.19 -12.68
CA LEU A 36 7.72 4.08 -11.65
C LEU A 36 8.25 2.64 -11.67
N ALA A 37 9.49 2.47 -12.14
CA ALA A 37 10.12 1.16 -12.15
C ALA A 37 10.23 0.64 -10.71
N PRO A 38 10.04 -0.68 -10.47
CA PRO A 38 10.27 -1.26 -9.16
C PRO A 38 11.68 -0.91 -8.70
N ALA A 39 11.81 -0.15 -7.61
CA ALA A 39 13.12 0.12 -7.05
C ALA A 39 13.71 -1.19 -6.50
N ALA A 40 15.04 -1.25 -6.39
CA ALA A 40 15.70 -2.39 -5.79
C ALA A 40 15.12 -2.65 -4.38
N ALA A 41 14.61 -3.86 -4.15
CA ALA A 41 14.01 -4.22 -2.88
C ALA A 41 15.07 -4.17 -1.77
N VAL A 42 14.82 -3.34 -0.77
CA VAL A 42 15.50 -3.36 0.52
C VAL A 42 15.00 -4.58 1.27
N ALA A 43 15.93 -5.41 1.76
CA ALA A 43 15.59 -6.55 2.58
C ALA A 43 14.86 -6.09 3.85
N HIS A 44 13.71 -6.70 4.13
CA HIS A 44 12.93 -6.46 5.34
C HIS A 44 12.56 -7.82 5.97
N PRO A 45 12.59 -7.93 7.31
CA PRO A 45 12.10 -9.13 7.98
C PRO A 45 10.58 -9.24 7.79
N PRO A 46 10.02 -10.42 7.52
CA PRO A 46 8.58 -10.57 7.30
C PRO A 46 7.77 -10.07 8.49
N TYR A 47 6.60 -9.52 8.21
CA TYR A 47 5.66 -9.09 9.25
C TYR A 47 5.14 -10.28 10.05
N VAL A 48 4.94 -10.09 11.36
CA VAL A 48 4.49 -11.19 12.24
C VAL A 48 3.08 -11.69 11.90
N ASP A 49 2.28 -10.86 11.24
CA ASP A 49 0.92 -11.13 10.78
C ASP A 49 0.82 -11.20 9.24
N GLU A 50 1.90 -11.53 8.54
CA GLU A 50 1.92 -11.68 7.08
C GLU A 50 0.83 -12.64 6.56
N ALA A 51 0.50 -13.67 7.36
CA ALA A 51 -0.57 -14.62 7.04
C ALA A 51 -1.97 -13.97 7.00
N ALA A 52 -2.17 -12.83 7.65
CA ALA A 52 -3.43 -12.07 7.62
C ALA A 52 -3.53 -11.15 6.39
N VAL A 53 -2.44 -10.95 5.64
CA VAL A 53 -2.47 -10.17 4.40
C VAL A 53 -3.19 -10.98 3.33
N SER A 54 -4.21 -10.39 2.73
CA SER A 54 -4.99 -11.07 1.70
C SER A 54 -4.11 -11.41 0.49
N PRO A 55 -4.28 -12.56 -0.19
CA PRO A 55 -3.42 -12.97 -1.30
C PRO A 55 -3.28 -11.93 -2.41
N TRP A 56 -4.36 -11.19 -2.70
CA TRP A 56 -4.39 -10.13 -3.71
C TRP A 56 -3.59 -8.87 -3.31
N ALA A 57 -3.30 -8.69 -2.02
CA ALA A 57 -2.56 -7.55 -1.49
C ALA A 57 -1.08 -7.86 -1.25
N LYS A 58 -0.69 -9.13 -1.11
CA LYS A 58 0.67 -9.54 -0.72
C LYS A 58 1.76 -8.91 -1.58
N ALA A 59 1.64 -9.03 -2.90
CA ALA A 59 2.63 -8.48 -3.83
C ALA A 59 2.79 -6.96 -3.69
N ALA A 60 1.70 -6.22 -3.46
CA ALA A 60 1.75 -4.77 -3.27
C ALA A 60 2.39 -4.40 -1.92
N VAL A 61 2.06 -5.13 -0.85
CA VAL A 61 2.65 -4.94 0.48
C VAL A 61 4.16 -5.21 0.42
N GLU A 62 4.58 -6.33 -0.17
CA GLU A 62 5.99 -6.68 -0.33
C GLU A 62 6.73 -5.66 -1.19
N ALA A 63 6.16 -5.26 -2.33
CA ALA A 63 6.78 -4.29 -3.23
C ALA A 63 6.98 -2.94 -2.54
N LEU A 64 5.96 -2.39 -1.90
CA LEU A 64 6.06 -1.09 -1.23
C LEU A 64 6.95 -1.13 0.02
N THR A 65 6.95 -2.25 0.74
CA THR A 65 7.83 -2.45 1.91
C THR A 65 9.28 -2.56 1.49
N GLY A 66 9.58 -3.36 0.45
CA GLY A 66 10.91 -3.45 -0.14
C GLY A 66 11.38 -2.11 -0.71
N GLN A 67 10.46 -1.26 -1.15
CA GLN A 67 10.77 0.09 -1.58
C GLN A 67 10.88 1.12 -0.44
N GLY A 68 10.66 0.71 0.81
CA GLY A 68 10.66 1.60 1.98
C GLY A 68 9.54 2.65 1.98
N LEU A 69 8.50 2.48 1.16
CA LEU A 69 7.31 3.34 1.15
C LEU A 69 6.34 2.94 2.27
N LEU A 70 6.32 1.66 2.59
CA LEU A 70 5.39 1.06 3.55
C LEU A 70 6.18 0.49 4.73
N SER A 71 5.65 0.73 5.94
CA SER A 71 6.26 0.30 7.19
C SER A 71 5.24 -0.38 8.09
N GLY A 72 5.70 -1.36 8.86
CA GLY A 72 4.89 -2.00 9.89
C GLY A 72 4.71 -1.12 11.13
N LEU A 73 3.99 -1.64 12.10
CA LEU A 73 3.82 -1.10 13.43
C LEU A 73 5.03 -1.45 14.32
N PRO A 74 5.22 -0.77 15.47
CA PRO A 74 6.34 -1.02 16.38
C PRO A 74 6.43 -2.45 16.92
N ASP A 75 5.34 -3.20 16.91
CA ASP A 75 5.28 -4.60 17.35
C ASP A 75 5.69 -5.60 16.25
N GLY A 76 6.06 -5.11 15.07
CA GLY A 76 6.43 -5.93 13.91
C GLY A 76 5.25 -6.40 13.05
N SER A 77 4.03 -5.97 13.34
CA SER A 77 2.84 -6.28 12.54
C SER A 77 2.62 -5.29 11.39
N PHE A 78 1.94 -5.72 10.34
CA PHE A 78 1.40 -4.86 9.29
C PHE A 78 -0.04 -4.43 9.55
N ALA A 79 -0.81 -5.18 10.34
CA ALA A 79 -2.23 -4.91 10.62
C ALA A 79 -3.06 -4.68 9.33
N PRO A 80 -3.13 -5.66 8.40
CA PRO A 80 -3.66 -5.46 7.05
C PRO A 80 -5.11 -4.95 7.02
N ALA A 81 -5.95 -5.42 7.94
CA ALA A 81 -7.36 -5.05 8.03
C ALA A 81 -7.61 -3.75 8.83
N ALA A 82 -6.60 -3.19 9.49
CA ALA A 82 -6.75 -1.93 10.21
C ALA A 82 -7.09 -0.80 9.25
N LYS A 83 -7.93 0.14 9.69
CA LYS A 83 -8.29 1.31 8.89
C LYS A 83 -7.09 2.25 8.80
N ALA A 84 -6.72 2.62 7.58
CA ALA A 84 -5.65 3.57 7.35
C ALA A 84 -6.07 4.95 7.87
N THR A 85 -5.17 5.60 8.60
CA THR A 85 -5.34 6.98 9.06
C THR A 85 -5.07 7.95 7.91
N ARG A 86 -5.62 9.17 8.03
CA ARG A 86 -5.31 10.25 7.08
C ARG A 86 -3.80 10.52 6.96
N ALA A 87 -3.09 10.42 8.08
CA ALA A 87 -1.64 10.64 8.12
C ALA A 87 -0.90 9.56 7.32
N GLU A 88 -1.25 8.28 7.48
CA GLU A 88 -0.64 7.20 6.71
C GLU A 88 -0.90 7.34 5.21
N CYS A 89 -2.13 7.70 4.82
CA CYS A 89 -2.46 7.96 3.41
C CYS A 89 -1.60 9.08 2.84
N LEU A 90 -1.46 10.20 3.58
CA LEU A 90 -0.66 11.34 3.14
C LEU A 90 0.83 10.99 3.04
N THR A 91 1.39 10.30 4.02
CA THR A 91 2.80 9.90 4.00
C THR A 91 3.12 9.02 2.80
N LEU A 92 2.26 8.05 2.48
CA LEU A 92 2.44 7.18 1.32
C LEU A 92 2.31 7.94 -0.01
N LEU A 93 1.32 8.83 -0.12
CA LEU A 93 1.13 9.65 -1.32
C LEU A 93 2.28 10.63 -1.53
N ASP A 94 2.72 11.32 -0.48
CA ASP A 94 3.84 12.26 -0.52
C ASP A 94 5.14 11.54 -0.93
N SER A 95 5.40 10.38 -0.33
CA SER A 95 6.57 9.55 -0.66
C SER A 95 6.53 9.05 -2.11
N LEU A 96 5.34 8.73 -2.64
CA LEU A 96 5.16 8.36 -4.04
C LEU A 96 5.41 9.55 -4.98
N LEU A 97 4.82 10.71 -4.68
CA LEU A 97 4.95 11.92 -5.50
C LEU A 97 6.39 12.43 -5.54
N ALA A 98 7.09 12.39 -4.41
CA ALA A 98 8.51 12.72 -4.34
C ALA A 98 9.36 11.85 -5.27
N ARG A 99 9.00 10.57 -5.47
CA ARG A 99 9.70 9.67 -6.40
C ARG A 99 9.37 9.87 -7.87
N LEU A 100 8.26 10.54 -8.14
CA LEU A 100 7.89 10.93 -9.49
C LEU A 100 8.53 12.28 -9.89
N ASP A 101 9.42 12.81 -9.06
CA ASP A 101 9.94 14.19 -9.17
C ASP A 101 8.81 15.21 -9.34
N PHE A 102 7.63 14.90 -8.78
CA PHE A 102 6.46 15.77 -8.81
C PHE A 102 6.69 16.90 -7.80
N SER A 103 7.52 17.85 -8.21
CA SER A 103 7.98 18.98 -7.41
C SER A 103 7.02 20.15 -7.61
N ASN A 104 6.59 20.77 -6.51
CA ASN A 104 5.84 22.04 -6.52
C ASN A 104 6.73 23.20 -6.99
#